data_AF-A0A4R5QDG0-F1
#
_entry.id   AF-A0A4R5QDG0-F1
#
_cell.length_a   1.000
_cell.length_b   1.000
_cell.length_c   1.000
_cell.angle_alpha   90.00
_cell.angle_beta   90.00
_cell.angle_gamma   90.00
#
_symmetry.space_group_name_H-M   'P 1'
#
loop_
_entity.id
_entity.type
_entity.pdbx_description
1 polymer ?
#
loop_
_entity_poly.entity_id
_entity_poly.type
_entity_poly.pdbx_seq_one_letter_code
_entity_poly.pdbx_strand_id
1 'polypeptide(L)'
;MTAASSSEVPVGEDDLQAWIDGRLSSSRRDAVEAWFAMNPEVAARLRSMASQQEKLRAVLQLKHDEPVPARLRVANLVAARRVARWQGMRRVASVCVWLVAGGAMGWVGHATLSDATRDRAPTATAMATRPMVAEAIAAHRVFAADLGRPVEVAAAQEAQLVTWLSNRLGRPLAAPDLLPLGYRLIGGRLLAGAGGDPAAQLMYEDARRLRLTVYLRADHAGPTGTEFRFSDDPAQGVTAFWWVDRGFGYAVSAEGLDRPVLLSVAEAVHRQVTQRGTPSPSL
;
A
#
# COMPACT_ATOMS: atom_id res chain seq x y z
N MET A 1 -18.08 67.54 24.53
CA MET A 1 -17.39 66.24 24.43
C MET A 1 -16.24 66.42 23.46
N THR A 2 -15.03 66.33 23.98
CA THR A 2 -13.76 66.83 23.45
C THR A 2 -13.30 66.08 22.19
N ALA A 3 -12.95 66.83 21.15
CA ALA A 3 -12.25 66.36 19.97
C ALA A 3 -10.84 65.90 20.37
N ALA A 4 -10.57 64.61 20.20
CA ALA A 4 -9.24 64.05 20.42
C ALA A 4 -8.41 64.25 19.15
N SER A 5 -7.37 65.06 19.29
CA SER A 5 -6.30 65.36 18.34
C SER A 5 -5.68 64.06 17.79
N SER A 6 -5.96 63.71 16.53
CA SER A 6 -5.39 62.52 15.87
C SER A 6 -3.99 62.75 15.29
N SER A 7 -3.29 63.80 15.75
CA SER A 7 -1.99 64.25 15.22
C SER A 7 -0.77 63.61 15.89
N GLU A 8 -0.96 62.67 16.83
CA GLU A 8 0.13 62.23 17.72
C GLU A 8 0.68 60.82 17.41
N VAL A 9 0.01 60.02 16.57
CA VAL A 9 0.50 58.69 16.20
C VAL A 9 1.50 58.81 15.04
N PRO A 10 2.77 58.37 15.20
CA PRO A 10 3.75 58.38 14.13
C PRO A 10 3.26 57.63 12.88
N VAL A 11 3.71 58.04 11.69
CA VAL A 11 3.41 57.30 10.45
C VAL A 11 4.13 55.95 10.51
N GLY A 12 3.35 54.87 10.47
CA GLY A 12 3.84 53.50 10.48
C GLY A 12 3.75 52.83 9.11
N GLU A 13 4.29 51.61 9.00
CA GLU A 13 4.24 50.81 7.77
C GLU A 13 2.79 50.56 7.30
N ASP A 14 1.86 50.33 8.24
CA ASP A 14 0.44 50.13 7.95
C ASP A 14 -0.17 51.34 7.22
N ASP A 15 0.24 52.56 7.58
CA ASP A 15 -0.23 53.77 6.92
C ASP A 15 0.34 53.90 5.50
N LEU A 16 1.60 53.50 5.30
CA LEU A 16 2.25 53.52 3.98
C LEU A 16 1.60 52.51 3.04
N GLN A 17 1.30 51.30 3.52
CA GLN A 17 0.55 50.29 2.75
C GLN A 17 -0.89 50.74 2.48
N ALA A 18 -1.57 51.32 3.47
CA ALA A 18 -2.91 51.87 3.29
C ALA A 18 -2.93 53.06 2.31
N TRP A 19 -1.86 53.86 2.24
CA TRP A 19 -1.69 54.93 1.26
C TRP A 19 -1.60 54.35 -0.15
N ILE A 20 -0.76 53.32 -0.36
CA ILE A 20 -0.63 52.60 -1.65
C ILE A 20 -2.00 52.04 -2.09
N ASP A 21 -2.74 51.42 -1.16
CA ASP A 21 -4.05 50.83 -1.42
C ASP A 21 -5.18 51.87 -1.59
N GLY A 22 -4.91 53.16 -1.35
CA GLY A 22 -5.91 54.24 -1.41
C GLY A 22 -6.95 54.19 -0.27
N ARG A 23 -6.68 53.48 0.82
CA ARG A 23 -7.62 53.24 1.95
C ARG A 23 -7.44 54.19 3.14
N LEU A 24 -6.57 55.19 3.05
CA LEU A 24 -6.41 56.20 4.09
C LEU A 24 -7.56 57.22 4.13
N SER A 25 -7.93 57.62 5.35
CA SER A 25 -8.76 58.82 5.57
C SER A 25 -8.03 60.09 5.12
N SER A 26 -8.76 61.16 4.86
CA SER A 26 -8.18 62.45 4.45
C SER A 26 -7.15 62.97 5.46
N SER A 27 -7.50 62.98 6.76
CA SER A 27 -6.61 63.45 7.82
C SER A 27 -5.32 62.63 7.95
N ARG A 28 -5.39 61.30 7.75
CA ARG A 28 -4.20 60.45 7.82
C ARG A 28 -3.34 60.56 6.57
N ARG A 29 -3.97 60.76 5.41
CA ARG A 29 -3.26 61.03 4.14
C ARG A 29 -2.42 62.29 4.24
N ASP A 30 -2.94 63.37 4.83
CA ASP A 30 -2.19 64.62 5.02
C ASP A 30 -0.94 64.40 5.90
N ALA A 31 -1.08 63.59 6.96
CA ALA A 31 0.05 63.22 7.81
C ALA A 31 1.12 62.39 7.06
N VAL A 32 0.70 61.46 6.20
CA VAL A 32 1.63 60.68 5.36
C VAL A 32 2.32 61.55 4.30
N GLU A 33 1.60 62.49 3.67
CA GLU A 33 2.21 63.42 2.70
C GLU A 33 3.20 64.38 3.36
N ALA A 34 2.91 64.86 4.57
CA ALA A 34 3.86 65.64 5.36
C ALA A 34 5.12 64.81 5.70
N TRP A 35 4.94 63.53 6.04
CA TRP A 35 6.04 62.61 6.28
C TRP A 35 6.86 62.32 5.00
N PHE A 36 6.22 62.24 3.83
CA PHE A 36 6.88 62.12 2.53
C PHE A 36 7.72 63.34 2.17
N ALA A 37 7.32 64.55 2.58
CA ALA A 37 8.14 65.74 2.39
C ALA A 37 9.47 65.66 3.15
N MET A 38 9.48 64.98 4.30
CA MET A 38 10.69 64.72 5.08
C MET A 38 11.49 63.51 4.59
N ASN A 39 10.89 62.61 3.81
CA ASN A 39 11.48 61.34 3.35
C ASN A 39 11.30 61.15 1.83
N PRO A 40 11.95 61.98 0.98
CA PRO A 40 11.69 62.03 -0.46
C PRO A 40 12.05 60.73 -1.21
N GLU A 41 13.10 60.02 -0.78
CA GLU A 41 13.50 58.75 -1.39
C GLU A 41 12.44 57.65 -1.21
N VAL A 42 11.90 57.53 0.01
CA VAL A 42 10.84 56.57 0.33
C VAL A 42 9.55 56.93 -0.41
N ALA A 43 9.21 58.22 -0.44
CA ALA A 43 8.05 58.72 -1.16
C ALA A 43 8.12 58.40 -2.67
N ALA A 44 9.30 58.56 -3.30
CA ALA A 44 9.50 58.23 -4.70
C ALA A 44 9.30 56.72 -4.97
N ARG A 45 9.83 55.87 -4.08
CA ARG A 45 9.66 54.40 -4.18
C ARG A 45 8.19 53.99 -4.06
N LEU A 46 7.46 54.50 -3.05
CA LEU A 46 6.06 54.14 -2.83
C LEU A 46 5.15 54.68 -3.95
N ARG A 47 5.41 55.89 -4.48
CA ARG A 47 4.71 56.42 -5.66
C ARG A 47 4.92 55.54 -6.89
N SER A 48 6.15 55.05 -7.09
CA SER A 48 6.43 54.09 -8.17
C SER A 48 5.62 52.81 -7.98
N MET A 49 5.57 52.24 -6.77
CA MET A 49 4.79 51.04 -6.46
C MET A 49 3.28 51.26 -6.68
N ALA A 50 2.74 52.39 -6.21
CA ALA A 50 1.33 52.76 -6.45
C ALA A 50 1.02 52.86 -7.95
N SER A 51 1.91 53.45 -8.75
CA SER A 51 1.75 53.52 -10.21
C SER A 51 1.77 52.15 -10.89
N GLN A 52 2.57 51.21 -10.38
CA GLN A 52 2.64 49.83 -10.88
C GLN A 52 1.36 49.07 -10.55
N GLN A 53 0.85 49.22 -9.32
CA GLN A 53 -0.44 48.63 -8.93
C GLN A 53 -1.59 49.15 -9.80
N GLU A 54 -1.63 50.45 -10.10
CA GLU A 54 -2.68 51.02 -10.95
C GLU A 54 -2.62 50.47 -12.38
N LYS A 55 -1.42 50.30 -12.95
CA LYS A 55 -1.24 49.63 -14.25
C LYS A 55 -1.73 48.18 -14.22
N LEU A 56 -1.41 47.42 -13.17
CA LEU A 56 -1.87 46.04 -13.02
C LEU A 56 -3.39 45.98 -12.90
N ARG A 57 -4.00 46.87 -12.12
CA ARG A 57 -5.44 46.99 -11.97
C ARG A 57 -6.11 47.28 -13.32
N ALA A 58 -5.57 48.23 -14.08
CA ALA A 58 -6.06 48.56 -15.41
C ALA A 58 -6.00 47.36 -16.39
N VAL A 59 -4.87 46.62 -16.40
CA VAL A 59 -4.71 45.43 -17.26
C VAL A 59 -5.67 44.31 -16.86
N LEU A 60 -5.91 44.13 -15.56
CA LEU A 60 -6.75 43.07 -15.03
C LEU A 60 -8.24 43.46 -14.92
N GLN A 61 -8.60 44.71 -15.25
CA GLN A 61 -9.97 45.20 -15.12
C GLN A 61 -10.95 44.35 -15.95
N LEU A 62 -10.57 44.01 -17.19
CA LEU A 62 -11.39 43.13 -18.05
C LEU A 62 -11.67 41.78 -17.39
N LYS A 63 -10.68 41.23 -16.68
CA LYS A 63 -10.83 39.95 -15.98
C LYS A 63 -11.65 40.07 -14.71
N HIS A 64 -11.56 41.22 -14.03
CA HIS A 64 -12.34 41.53 -12.84
C HIS A 64 -13.84 41.68 -13.14
N ASP A 65 -14.17 42.25 -14.30
CA ASP A 65 -15.56 42.47 -14.74
C ASP A 65 -16.24 41.18 -15.25
N GLU A 66 -15.49 40.09 -15.46
CA GLU A 66 -16.08 38.80 -15.81
C GLU A 66 -16.99 38.29 -14.68
N PRO A 67 -18.20 37.78 -15.00
CA PRO A 67 -19.08 37.23 -13.98
C PRO A 67 -18.43 36.01 -13.33
N VAL A 68 -18.48 35.95 -11.99
CA VAL A 68 -17.95 34.82 -11.23
C VAL A 68 -18.63 33.52 -11.72
N PRO A 69 -17.86 32.54 -12.21
CA PRO A 69 -18.42 31.29 -12.72
C PRO A 69 -19.35 30.63 -11.69
N ALA A 70 -20.47 30.05 -12.15
CA ALA A 70 -21.47 29.46 -11.26
C ALA A 70 -20.87 28.44 -10.27
N ARG A 71 -19.88 27.65 -10.70
CA ARG A 71 -19.17 26.68 -9.84
C ARG A 71 -18.39 27.31 -8.67
N LEU A 72 -17.99 28.58 -8.81
CA LEU A 72 -17.24 29.34 -7.80
C LEU A 72 -18.15 30.23 -6.94
N ARG A 73 -19.46 30.24 -7.20
CA ARG A 73 -20.40 30.93 -6.31
C ARG A 73 -20.38 30.24 -4.95
N VAL A 74 -20.22 31.04 -3.88
CA VAL A 74 -20.12 30.56 -2.50
C VAL A 74 -21.27 29.60 -2.14
N ALA A 75 -22.49 29.91 -2.58
CA ALA A 75 -23.66 29.05 -2.36
C ALA A 75 -23.48 27.63 -2.94
N ASN A 76 -22.91 27.52 -4.14
CA ASN A 76 -22.68 26.23 -4.81
C ASN A 76 -21.54 25.45 -4.17
N LEU A 77 -20.47 26.14 -3.74
CA LEU A 77 -19.38 25.50 -2.99
C LEU A 77 -19.86 24.94 -1.64
N VAL A 78 -20.69 25.71 -0.92
CA VAL A 78 -21.28 25.27 0.34
C VAL A 78 -22.25 24.09 0.12
N ALA A 79 -23.08 24.14 -0.93
CA ALA A 79 -23.98 23.04 -1.28
C ALA A 79 -23.21 21.76 -1.65
N ALA A 80 -22.17 21.85 -2.47
CA ALA A 80 -21.33 20.71 -2.86
C ALA A 80 -20.65 20.07 -1.63
N ARG A 81 -20.11 20.88 -0.70
CA ARG A 81 -19.55 20.38 0.56
C ARG A 81 -20.58 19.67 1.43
N ARG A 82 -21.81 20.19 1.52
CA ARG A 82 -22.91 19.57 2.26
C ARG A 82 -23.28 18.21 1.67
N VAL A 83 -23.43 18.12 0.34
CA VAL A 83 -23.74 16.86 -0.35
C VAL A 83 -22.63 15.84 -0.13
N ALA A 84 -21.36 16.23 -0.27
CA ALA A 84 -20.22 15.34 -0.04
C ALA A 84 -20.19 14.81 1.40
N ARG A 85 -20.45 15.67 2.40
CA ARG A 85 -20.53 15.26 3.81
C ARG A 85 -21.68 14.28 4.05
N TRP A 86 -22.84 14.52 3.44
CA TRP A 86 -24.01 13.65 3.60
C TRP A 86 -23.80 12.29 2.92
N GLN A 87 -23.14 12.26 1.75
CA GLN A 87 -22.73 11.01 1.11
C GLN A 87 -21.69 10.25 1.94
N GLY A 88 -20.72 10.96 2.55
CA GLY A 88 -19.75 10.36 3.47
C GLY A 88 -20.44 9.71 4.68
N MET A 89 -21.39 10.41 5.31
CA MET A 89 -22.20 9.88 6.40
C MET A 89 -23.03 8.67 5.96
N ARG A 90 -23.60 8.66 4.75
CA ARG A 90 -24.34 7.51 4.22
C ARG A 90 -23.44 6.28 4.01
N ARG A 91 -22.18 6.47 3.57
CA ARG A 91 -21.21 5.38 3.45
C ARG A 91 -20.86 4.80 4.82
N VAL A 92 -20.57 5.66 5.80
CA VAL A 92 -20.32 5.22 7.19
C VAL A 92 -21.53 4.48 7.75
N ALA A 93 -22.74 5.02 7.56
CA ALA A 93 -23.97 4.35 7.98
C ALA A 93 -24.14 2.98 7.32
N SER A 94 -23.84 2.85 6.02
CA SER A 94 -23.89 1.56 5.33
C SER A 94 -22.88 0.56 5.90
N VAL A 95 -21.65 0.99 6.22
CA VAL A 95 -20.65 0.14 6.88
C VAL A 95 -21.12 -0.30 8.26
N CYS A 96 -21.68 0.61 9.06
CA CYS A 96 -22.24 0.27 10.37
C CYS A 96 -23.40 -0.72 10.25
N VAL A 97 -24.31 -0.55 9.28
CA VAL A 97 -25.42 -1.48 9.04
C VAL A 97 -24.88 -2.86 8.64
N TRP A 98 -23.88 -2.93 7.75
CA TRP A 98 -23.25 -4.19 7.36
C TRP A 98 -22.48 -4.84 8.51
N LEU A 99 -21.85 -4.06 9.39
CA LEU A 99 -21.18 -4.57 10.58
C LEU A 99 -22.18 -5.11 11.61
N VAL A 100 -23.32 -4.43 11.80
CA VAL A 100 -24.38 -4.89 12.72
C VAL A 100 -25.08 -6.11 12.13
N ALA A 101 -25.41 -6.12 10.83
CA ALA A 101 -26.01 -7.26 10.16
C ALA A 101 -25.05 -8.46 10.13
N GLY A 102 -23.78 -8.24 9.79
CA GLY A 102 -22.73 -9.26 9.82
C GLY A 102 -22.41 -9.75 11.23
N GLY A 103 -22.45 -8.87 12.23
CA GLY A 103 -22.27 -9.21 13.64
C GLY A 103 -23.46 -10.00 14.20
N ALA A 104 -24.69 -9.61 13.89
CA ALA A 104 -25.89 -10.34 14.30
C ALA A 104 -26.01 -11.69 13.61
N MET A 105 -25.75 -11.74 12.30
CA MET A 105 -25.73 -12.97 11.51
C MET A 105 -24.55 -13.88 11.93
N GLY A 106 -23.42 -13.29 12.28
CA GLY A 106 -22.26 -13.98 12.85
C GLY A 106 -22.53 -14.52 14.26
N TRP A 107 -23.28 -13.81 15.11
CA TRP A 107 -23.63 -14.25 16.46
C TRP A 107 -24.66 -15.38 16.45
N VAL A 108 -25.72 -15.25 15.64
CA VAL A 108 -26.74 -16.30 15.46
C VAL A 108 -26.14 -17.51 14.73
N GLY A 109 -25.29 -17.26 13.73
CA GLY A 109 -24.48 -18.28 13.07
C GLY A 109 -23.53 -18.96 14.06
N HIS A 110 -22.87 -18.21 14.95
CA HIS A 110 -22.00 -18.79 15.96
C HIS A 110 -22.77 -19.69 16.92
N ALA A 111 -23.98 -19.32 17.36
CA ALA A 111 -24.79 -20.15 18.26
C ALA A 111 -25.30 -21.46 17.60
N THR A 112 -25.69 -21.39 16.32
CA THR A 112 -26.22 -22.55 15.58
C THR A 112 -25.11 -23.44 15.01
N LEU A 113 -24.00 -22.85 14.58
CA LEU A 113 -22.81 -23.61 14.21
C LEU A 113 -22.07 -24.11 15.45
N SER A 114 -22.06 -23.46 16.61
CA SER A 114 -21.36 -23.99 17.79
C SER A 114 -21.90 -25.32 18.30
N ASP A 115 -23.18 -25.62 18.05
CA ASP A 115 -23.75 -26.95 18.31
C ASP A 115 -23.47 -27.96 17.17
N ALA A 116 -23.33 -27.51 15.93
CA ALA A 116 -23.00 -28.37 14.78
C ALA A 116 -21.47 -28.54 14.53
N THR A 117 -20.63 -27.70 15.10
CA THR A 117 -19.17 -27.63 14.88
C THR A 117 -18.37 -27.84 16.16
N ARG A 118 -18.98 -28.32 17.25
CA ARG A 118 -18.21 -28.85 18.39
C ARG A 118 -17.25 -29.96 17.97
N ASP A 119 -17.51 -30.62 16.83
CA ASP A 119 -16.62 -31.59 16.19
C ASP A 119 -15.66 -31.02 15.12
N ARG A 120 -15.77 -29.73 14.74
CA ARG A 120 -14.89 -29.10 13.74
C ARG A 120 -14.71 -27.60 14.00
N ALA A 121 -13.98 -27.24 15.05
CA ALA A 121 -13.34 -25.93 15.10
C ALA A 121 -12.21 -25.88 14.05
N PRO A 122 -12.13 -24.86 13.17
CA PRO A 122 -10.94 -24.67 12.34
C PRO A 122 -9.76 -24.36 13.27
N THR A 123 -8.74 -25.21 13.22
CA THR A 123 -7.51 -25.07 13.99
C THR A 123 -6.78 -23.78 13.63
N ALA A 124 -6.07 -23.17 14.60
CA ALA A 124 -5.28 -21.95 14.41
C ALA A 124 -4.32 -22.00 13.19
N THR A 125 -3.93 -23.22 12.78
CA THR A 125 -3.19 -23.53 11.55
C THR A 125 -3.84 -22.94 10.30
N ALA A 126 -5.16 -23.09 10.12
CA ALA A 126 -5.85 -22.63 8.90
C ALA A 126 -5.84 -21.10 8.73
N MET A 127 -5.79 -20.34 9.83
CA MET A 127 -5.69 -18.88 9.80
C MET A 127 -4.26 -18.39 9.51
N ALA A 128 -3.23 -19.08 10.01
CA ALA A 128 -1.83 -18.71 9.78
C ALA A 128 -1.34 -19.05 8.36
N THR A 129 -1.91 -20.07 7.71
CA THR A 129 -1.47 -20.47 6.37
C THR A 129 -2.15 -19.69 5.24
N ARG A 130 -3.34 -19.13 5.44
CA ARG A 130 -4.01 -18.26 4.45
C ARG A 130 -3.19 -17.01 4.06
N PRO A 131 -2.53 -16.26 4.99
CA PRO A 131 -1.66 -15.15 4.60
C PRO A 131 -0.38 -15.62 3.86
N MET A 132 0.15 -16.80 4.18
CA MET A 132 1.33 -17.36 3.50
C MET A 132 1.08 -17.63 2.01
N VAL A 133 -0.11 -18.12 1.66
CA VAL A 133 -0.48 -18.38 0.26
C VAL A 133 -0.58 -17.08 -0.52
N ALA A 134 -1.15 -16.04 0.10
CA ALA A 134 -1.21 -14.71 -0.50
C ALA A 134 0.20 -14.14 -0.73
N GLU A 135 1.13 -14.33 0.22
CA GLU A 135 2.54 -13.97 0.05
C GLU A 135 3.20 -14.74 -1.11
N ALA A 136 2.98 -16.06 -1.19
CA ALA A 136 3.55 -16.89 -2.23
C ALA A 136 3.06 -16.49 -3.63
N ILE A 137 1.76 -16.21 -3.77
CA ILE A 137 1.16 -15.72 -5.02
C ILE A 137 1.72 -14.34 -5.37
N ALA A 138 1.80 -13.42 -4.41
CA ALA A 138 2.36 -12.09 -4.63
C ALA A 138 3.83 -12.14 -5.07
N ALA A 139 4.65 -12.93 -4.38
CA ALA A 139 6.05 -13.13 -4.72
C ALA A 139 6.21 -13.79 -6.10
N HIS A 140 5.36 -14.77 -6.44
CA HIS A 140 5.38 -15.40 -7.76
C HIS A 140 5.15 -14.35 -8.85
N ARG A 141 4.11 -13.51 -8.74
CA ARG A 141 3.78 -12.50 -9.75
C ARG A 141 4.89 -11.48 -9.96
N VAL A 142 5.49 -11.01 -8.88
CA VAL A 142 6.56 -9.99 -8.96
C VAL A 142 7.80 -10.55 -9.65
N PHE A 143 8.19 -11.79 -9.33
CA PHE A 143 9.49 -12.32 -9.75
C PHE A 143 9.43 -13.26 -10.95
N ALA A 144 8.30 -13.89 -11.22
CA ALA A 144 8.11 -14.68 -12.43
C ALA A 144 8.11 -13.80 -13.69
N ALA A 145 7.64 -12.55 -13.61
CA ALA A 145 7.63 -11.64 -14.75
C ALA A 145 9.01 -11.00 -15.08
N ASP A 146 9.99 -11.03 -14.16
CA ASP A 146 11.30 -10.39 -14.36
C ASP A 146 12.26 -11.27 -15.19
N LEU A 147 12.47 -10.88 -16.45
CA LEU A 147 13.36 -11.56 -17.40
C LEU A 147 14.85 -11.17 -17.25
N GLY A 148 15.17 -10.08 -16.53
CA GLY A 148 16.53 -9.52 -16.46
C GLY A 148 17.34 -10.01 -15.25
N ARG A 149 16.69 -10.19 -14.10
CA ARG A 149 17.31 -10.73 -12.87
C ARG A 149 16.35 -11.70 -12.14
N PRO A 150 16.08 -12.87 -12.73
CA PRO A 150 15.10 -13.81 -12.21
C PRO A 150 15.41 -14.26 -10.77
N VAL A 151 16.68 -14.31 -10.36
CA VAL A 151 17.11 -14.75 -9.02
C VAL A 151 18.30 -13.92 -8.55
N GLU A 152 18.40 -13.69 -7.23
CA GLU A 152 19.54 -13.01 -6.62
C GLU A 152 20.77 -13.92 -6.53
N VAL A 153 20.55 -15.23 -6.42
CA VAL A 153 21.59 -16.26 -6.44
C VAL A 153 21.23 -17.33 -7.48
N ALA A 154 22.09 -17.49 -8.48
CA ALA A 154 21.89 -18.44 -9.56
C ALA A 154 22.11 -19.90 -9.12
N ALA A 155 21.36 -20.84 -9.71
CA ALA A 155 21.47 -22.28 -9.43
C ALA A 155 22.81 -22.91 -9.86
N ALA A 156 23.68 -22.18 -10.56
CA ALA A 156 25.05 -22.64 -10.89
C ALA A 156 25.86 -23.05 -9.63
N GLN A 157 25.43 -22.58 -8.45
CA GLN A 157 25.93 -23.01 -7.14
C GLN A 157 24.78 -23.45 -6.23
N GLU A 158 23.93 -24.39 -6.69
CA GLU A 158 22.76 -24.91 -5.94
C GLU A 158 23.09 -25.26 -4.49
N ALA A 159 24.20 -25.95 -4.24
CA ALA A 159 24.63 -26.30 -2.90
C ALA A 159 24.86 -25.05 -2.02
N GLN A 160 25.48 -24.00 -2.56
CA GLN A 160 25.71 -22.75 -1.82
C GLN A 160 24.42 -21.96 -1.61
N LEU A 161 23.52 -21.93 -2.60
CA LEU A 161 22.19 -21.31 -2.47
C LEU A 161 21.41 -21.96 -1.33
N VAL A 162 21.35 -23.29 -1.33
CA VAL A 162 20.61 -24.06 -0.32
C VAL A 162 21.22 -23.85 1.06
N THR A 163 22.55 -23.89 1.21
CA THR A 163 23.22 -23.60 2.48
C THR A 163 22.95 -22.17 2.96
N TRP A 164 23.02 -21.17 2.07
CA TRP A 164 22.75 -19.79 2.41
C TRP A 164 21.30 -19.56 2.85
N LEU A 165 20.33 -20.09 2.12
CA LEU A 165 18.91 -20.02 2.49
C LEU A 165 18.64 -20.77 3.80
N SER A 166 19.26 -21.94 4.01
CA SER A 166 19.12 -22.71 5.25
C SER A 166 19.57 -21.89 6.46
N ASN A 167 20.71 -21.21 6.35
CA ASN A 167 21.24 -20.37 7.42
C ASN A 167 20.31 -19.17 7.71
N ARG A 168 19.68 -18.60 6.69
CA ARG A 168 18.77 -17.46 6.83
C ARG A 168 17.40 -17.84 7.39
N LEU A 169 16.89 -19.02 7.04
CA LEU A 169 15.65 -19.57 7.56
C LEU A 169 15.84 -20.22 8.95
N GLY A 170 17.08 -20.37 9.41
CA GLY A 170 17.43 -21.01 10.68
C GLY A 170 17.18 -22.53 10.71
N ARG A 171 17.00 -23.16 9.54
CA ARG A 171 16.61 -24.58 9.40
C ARG A 171 17.15 -25.16 8.09
N PRO A 172 17.52 -26.46 8.05
CA PRO A 172 18.01 -27.09 6.82
C PRO A 172 16.91 -27.09 5.75
N LEU A 173 17.20 -26.42 4.65
CA LEU A 173 16.42 -26.40 3.42
C LEU A 173 17.05 -27.40 2.43
N ALA A 174 16.26 -27.96 1.53
CA ALA A 174 16.78 -28.62 0.36
C ALA A 174 15.92 -28.25 -0.86
N ALA A 175 16.56 -28.01 -2.00
CA ALA A 175 15.84 -27.80 -3.25
C ALA A 175 15.22 -29.13 -3.71
N PRO A 176 13.91 -29.15 -4.03
CA PRO A 176 13.28 -30.27 -4.71
C PRO A 176 13.83 -30.47 -6.12
N ASP A 177 14.11 -31.72 -6.49
CA ASP A 177 14.45 -32.07 -7.87
C ASP A 177 13.18 -32.20 -8.70
N LEU A 178 12.97 -31.24 -9.60
CA LEU A 178 11.83 -31.21 -10.52
C LEU A 178 12.25 -31.49 -11.97
N LEU A 179 13.51 -31.87 -12.21
CA LEU A 179 14.02 -32.19 -13.53
C LEU A 179 13.26 -33.35 -14.19
N PRO A 180 12.84 -34.42 -13.48
CA PRO A 180 12.02 -35.50 -14.06
C PRO A 180 10.64 -35.02 -14.58
N LEU A 181 10.15 -33.89 -14.07
CA LEU A 181 8.90 -33.26 -14.52
C LEU A 181 9.16 -32.17 -15.57
N GLY A 182 10.40 -32.00 -16.03
CA GLY A 182 10.80 -31.04 -17.06
C GLY A 182 11.12 -29.64 -16.53
N TYR A 183 11.19 -29.44 -15.22
CA TYR A 183 11.45 -28.14 -14.59
C TYR A 183 12.87 -28.08 -14.01
N ARG A 184 13.67 -27.13 -14.48
CA ARG A 184 15.05 -26.92 -14.01
C ARG A 184 15.08 -25.78 -13.00
N LEU A 185 15.79 -25.98 -11.89
CA LEU A 185 16.06 -24.91 -10.93
C LEU A 185 16.89 -23.79 -11.58
N ILE A 186 16.37 -22.57 -11.54
CA ILE A 186 17.09 -21.36 -11.98
C ILE A 186 17.83 -20.71 -10.81
N GLY A 187 17.28 -20.80 -9.61
CA GLY A 187 17.91 -20.32 -8.39
C GLY A 187 16.89 -20.00 -7.31
N GLY A 188 17.26 -19.12 -6.39
CA GLY A 188 16.38 -18.72 -5.30
C GLY A 188 16.67 -17.34 -4.74
N ARG A 189 15.77 -16.90 -3.86
CA ARG A 189 15.83 -15.60 -3.18
C ARG A 189 15.26 -15.69 -1.77
N LEU A 190 15.74 -14.81 -0.90
CA LEU A 190 15.20 -14.62 0.44
C LEU A 190 14.15 -13.50 0.39
N LEU A 191 13.05 -13.68 1.11
CA LEU A 191 11.91 -12.77 1.18
C LEU A 191 11.58 -12.52 2.65
N ALA A 192 10.98 -11.36 2.94
CA ALA A 192 10.34 -11.12 4.22
C ALA A 192 8.87 -11.55 4.13
N GLY A 193 8.50 -12.60 4.87
CA GLY A 193 7.10 -13.01 5.04
C GLY A 193 6.32 -12.04 5.92
N ALA A 194 4.99 -12.15 5.96
CA ALA A 194 4.19 -11.31 6.85
C ALA A 194 4.57 -11.56 8.31
N GLY A 195 4.62 -10.50 9.10
CA GLY A 195 5.10 -10.56 10.50
C GLY A 195 6.62 -10.45 10.66
N GLY A 196 7.40 -10.39 9.56
CA GLY A 196 8.85 -10.23 9.59
C GLY A 196 9.63 -11.55 9.56
N ASP A 197 8.95 -12.68 9.44
CA ASP A 197 9.58 -14.00 9.39
C ASP A 197 10.33 -14.19 8.06
N PRO A 198 11.53 -14.80 8.08
CA PRO A 198 12.27 -15.08 6.86
C PRO A 198 11.55 -16.15 6.03
N ALA A 199 11.39 -15.87 4.75
CA ALA A 199 10.84 -16.78 3.75
C ALA A 199 11.83 -16.94 2.60
N ALA A 200 11.72 -18.03 1.85
CA ALA A 200 12.52 -18.28 0.67
C ALA A 200 11.63 -18.61 -0.51
N GLN A 201 12.09 -18.26 -1.71
CA GLN A 201 11.47 -18.66 -2.95
C GLN A 201 12.52 -19.30 -3.84
N LEU A 202 12.25 -20.53 -4.27
CA LEU A 202 13.00 -21.24 -5.30
C LEU A 202 12.23 -21.12 -6.61
N MET A 203 12.92 -20.80 -7.70
CA MET A 203 12.30 -20.64 -9.01
C MET A 203 12.81 -21.66 -10.01
N TYR A 204 11.88 -22.27 -10.71
CA TYR A 204 12.09 -23.30 -11.71
C TYR A 204 11.53 -22.83 -13.06
N GLU A 205 12.06 -23.39 -14.13
CA GLU A 205 11.64 -23.09 -15.50
C GLU A 205 11.64 -24.34 -16.36
N ASP A 206 10.66 -24.46 -17.25
CA ASP A 206 10.58 -25.53 -18.24
C ASP A 206 11.22 -25.13 -19.59
N ALA A 207 11.21 -26.03 -20.57
CA ALA A 207 11.73 -25.75 -21.92
C ALA A 207 10.97 -24.63 -22.67
N ARG A 208 9.75 -24.30 -22.24
CA ARG A 208 8.89 -23.25 -22.81
C ARG A 208 9.05 -21.91 -22.08
N ARG A 209 9.97 -21.82 -21.11
CA ARG A 209 10.15 -20.68 -20.20
C ARG A 209 8.97 -20.39 -19.27
N LEU A 210 8.09 -21.38 -19.05
CA LEU A 210 7.06 -21.30 -18.03
C LEU A 210 7.73 -21.39 -16.66
N ARG A 211 7.40 -20.44 -15.78
CA ARG A 211 8.01 -20.34 -14.47
C ARG A 211 7.12 -20.94 -13.38
N LEU A 212 7.76 -21.71 -12.52
CA LEU A 212 7.15 -22.30 -11.35
C LEU A 212 7.95 -21.88 -10.11
N THR A 213 7.28 -21.53 -9.03
CA THR A 213 7.96 -21.15 -7.79
C THR A 213 7.54 -22.03 -6.63
N VAL A 214 8.52 -22.45 -5.84
CA VAL A 214 8.33 -23.09 -4.55
C VAL A 214 8.66 -22.06 -3.47
N TYR A 215 7.65 -21.62 -2.73
CA TYR A 215 7.76 -20.69 -1.60
C TYR A 215 7.79 -21.47 -0.30
N LEU A 216 8.71 -21.13 0.60
CA LEU A 216 8.95 -21.83 1.85
C LEU A 216 9.09 -20.80 2.97
N ARG A 217 8.37 -21.00 4.08
CA ARG A 217 8.48 -20.15 5.27
C ARG A 217 8.58 -21.02 6.50
N ALA A 218 9.50 -20.69 7.41
CA ALA A 218 9.54 -21.36 8.70
C ALA A 218 8.25 -21.01 9.46
N ASP A 219 7.46 -22.01 9.82
CA ASP A 219 6.24 -21.83 10.60
C ASP A 219 6.55 -22.16 12.06
N HIS A 220 6.31 -21.21 12.96
CA HIS A 220 6.55 -21.37 14.40
C HIS A 220 5.35 -21.97 15.15
N ALA A 221 4.20 -22.13 14.48
CA ALA A 221 3.00 -22.74 15.08
C ALA A 221 2.83 -24.19 14.57
N GLY A 222 3.14 -25.20 15.39
CA GLY A 222 2.77 -26.60 15.11
C GLY A 222 1.25 -26.85 15.16
N PRO A 223 0.71 -28.05 14.84
CA PRO A 223 1.34 -29.30 14.40
C PRO A 223 1.04 -29.69 12.93
N THR A 224 1.67 -30.80 12.51
CA THR A 224 1.61 -31.53 11.23
C THR A 224 0.20 -31.77 10.70
N GLY A 225 -0.16 -31.04 9.65
CA GLY A 225 -1.33 -31.31 8.82
C GLY A 225 -1.00 -31.02 7.37
N THR A 226 -0.86 -32.07 6.56
CA THR A 226 -0.79 -31.94 5.10
C THR A 226 -2.22 -31.80 4.59
N GLU A 227 -2.73 -30.58 4.56
CA GLU A 227 -3.93 -30.29 3.79
C GLU A 227 -3.49 -29.63 2.49
N PHE A 228 -3.50 -30.39 1.40
CA PHE A 228 -3.35 -29.85 0.05
C PHE A 228 -4.56 -28.97 -0.24
N ARG A 229 -4.39 -27.67 -0.02
CA ARG A 229 -5.43 -26.70 -0.29
C ARG A 229 -5.08 -25.91 -1.53
N PHE A 230 -6.13 -25.68 -2.30
CA PHE A 230 -6.08 -25.08 -3.61
C PHE A 230 -6.62 -23.67 -3.51
N SER A 231 -5.91 -22.71 -4.11
CA SER A 231 -6.44 -21.37 -4.34
C SER A 231 -6.34 -21.09 -5.83
N ASP A 232 -7.47 -21.15 -6.52
CA ASP A 232 -7.65 -20.41 -7.76
C ASP A 232 -8.16 -19.03 -7.36
N ASP A 233 -7.32 -18.00 -7.51
CA ASP A 233 -7.84 -16.65 -7.62
C ASP A 233 -7.97 -16.31 -9.11
N PRO A 234 -9.17 -16.46 -9.70
CA PRO A 234 -9.40 -16.13 -11.11
C PRO A 234 -9.14 -14.63 -11.43
N ALA A 235 -9.06 -13.75 -10.42
CA ALA A 235 -8.66 -12.35 -10.62
C ALA A 235 -7.13 -12.18 -10.77
N GLN A 236 -6.33 -13.18 -10.41
CA GLN A 236 -4.87 -13.10 -10.39
C GLN A 236 -4.15 -14.07 -11.34
N GLY A 237 -4.84 -15.04 -11.95
CA GLY A 237 -4.29 -15.93 -12.99
C GLY A 237 -3.24 -16.95 -12.50
N VAL A 238 -2.94 -16.98 -11.20
CA VAL A 238 -1.95 -17.87 -10.59
C VAL A 238 -2.66 -18.95 -9.79
N THR A 239 -2.31 -20.20 -10.07
CA THR A 239 -2.78 -21.36 -9.31
C THR A 239 -1.72 -21.76 -8.30
N ALA A 240 -2.15 -22.04 -7.06
CA ALA A 240 -1.23 -22.45 -5.99
C ALA A 240 -1.76 -23.65 -5.18
N PHE A 241 -0.84 -24.57 -4.86
CA PHE A 241 -1.02 -25.63 -3.87
C PHE A 241 -0.14 -25.37 -2.67
N TRP A 242 -0.64 -25.61 -1.46
CA TRP A 242 0.15 -25.42 -0.25
C TRP A 242 -0.10 -26.53 0.76
N TRP A 243 0.87 -26.71 1.66
CA TRP A 243 0.81 -27.62 2.80
C TRP A 243 1.79 -27.18 3.89
N VAL A 244 1.65 -27.75 5.08
CA VAL A 244 2.63 -27.60 6.17
C VAL A 244 3.28 -28.95 6.43
N ASP A 245 4.61 -28.96 6.46
CA ASP A 245 5.39 -30.15 6.83
C ASP A 245 6.57 -29.75 7.72
N ARG A 246 6.78 -30.46 8.83
CA ARG A 246 7.92 -30.33 9.75
C ARG A 246 8.29 -28.88 10.14
N GLY A 247 7.29 -28.02 10.36
CA GLY A 247 7.50 -26.62 10.76
C GLY A 247 7.97 -25.71 9.62
N PHE A 248 7.75 -26.14 8.37
CA PHE A 248 7.76 -25.28 7.20
C PHE A 248 6.38 -25.28 6.56
N GLY A 249 5.90 -24.10 6.21
CA GLY A 249 4.85 -23.96 5.21
C GLY A 249 5.49 -23.98 3.82
N TYR A 250 4.89 -24.75 2.90
CA TYR A 250 5.26 -24.81 1.50
C TYR A 250 4.11 -24.35 0.62
N ALA A 251 4.42 -23.61 -0.44
CA ALA A 251 3.47 -23.28 -1.50
C ALA A 251 4.13 -23.42 -2.87
N VAL A 252 3.46 -24.10 -3.79
CA VAL A 252 3.88 -24.26 -5.19
C VAL A 252 2.91 -23.47 -6.05
N SER A 253 3.43 -22.49 -6.77
CA SER A 253 2.65 -21.55 -7.57
C SER A 253 3.14 -21.50 -9.01
N ALA A 254 2.21 -21.43 -9.96
CA ALA A 254 2.49 -21.20 -11.38
C ALA A 254 1.36 -20.41 -12.03
N GLU A 255 1.69 -19.62 -13.06
CA GLU A 255 0.73 -18.92 -13.91
C GLU A 255 0.48 -19.73 -15.19
N GLY A 256 -0.80 -19.88 -15.57
CA GLY A 256 -1.18 -20.52 -16.84
C GLY A 256 -0.89 -22.02 -16.95
N LEU A 257 -0.67 -22.71 -15.82
CA LEU A 257 -0.44 -24.16 -15.77
C LEU A 257 -1.71 -24.90 -15.30
N ASP A 258 -2.06 -25.99 -15.98
CA ASP A 258 -3.23 -26.78 -15.64
C ASP A 258 -3.13 -27.39 -14.23
N ARG A 259 -4.24 -27.33 -13.49
CA ARG A 259 -4.34 -27.84 -12.11
C ARG A 259 -3.77 -29.25 -11.91
N PRO A 260 -4.06 -30.27 -12.75
CA PRO A 260 -3.51 -31.61 -12.57
C PRO A 260 -1.99 -31.67 -12.70
N VAL A 261 -1.42 -30.84 -13.59
CA VAL A 261 0.04 -30.75 -13.79
C VAL A 261 0.69 -30.11 -12.57
N LEU A 262 0.14 -28.99 -12.10
CA LEU A 262 0.67 -28.33 -10.89
C LEU A 262 0.53 -29.22 -9.64
N LEU A 263 -0.56 -29.99 -9.53
CA LEU A 263 -0.74 -30.97 -8.46
C LEU A 263 0.36 -32.04 -8.50
N SER A 264 0.69 -32.56 -9.68
CA SER A 264 1.77 -33.55 -9.86
C SER A 264 3.12 -33.00 -9.39
N VAL A 265 3.38 -31.70 -9.63
CA VAL A 265 4.57 -31.02 -9.12
C VAL A 265 4.51 -30.88 -7.60
N ALA A 266 3.38 -30.43 -7.05
CA ALA A 266 3.21 -30.28 -5.61
C ALA A 266 3.40 -31.62 -4.85
N GLU A 267 2.88 -32.72 -5.40
CA GLU A 267 3.07 -34.07 -4.86
C GLU A 267 4.54 -34.53 -4.94
N ALA A 268 5.24 -34.20 -6.02
CA ALA A 268 6.67 -34.51 -6.14
C ALA A 268 7.52 -33.74 -5.13
N VAL A 269 7.22 -32.44 -4.93
CA VAL A 269 7.86 -31.62 -3.90
C VAL A 269 7.58 -32.20 -2.52
N HIS A 270 6.30 -32.45 -2.19
CA HIS A 270 5.87 -33.01 -0.91
C HIS A 270 6.59 -34.31 -0.58
N ARG A 271 6.61 -35.26 -1.53
CA ARG A 271 7.27 -36.56 -1.35
C ARG A 271 8.75 -36.41 -1.01
N GLN A 272 9.47 -35.52 -1.70
CA GLN A 272 10.89 -35.31 -1.47
C GLN A 272 11.19 -34.64 -0.12
N VAL A 273 10.37 -33.66 0.28
CA VAL A 273 10.55 -33.00 1.58
C VAL A 273 10.16 -33.93 2.74
N THR A 274 9.22 -34.85 2.55
CA THR A 274 8.86 -35.86 3.55
C THR A 274 9.89 -36.99 3.65
N GLN A 275 10.35 -37.56 2.52
CA GLN A 275 11.31 -38.69 2.50
C GLN A 275 12.69 -38.32 3.06
N ARG A 276 13.14 -37.08 2.90
CA ARG A 276 14.41 -36.61 3.50
C ARG A 276 14.31 -36.38 5.02
N GLY A 277 13.13 -36.54 5.60
CA GLY A 277 12.87 -36.36 7.04
C GLY A 277 12.87 -37.64 7.87
N THR A 278 12.90 -38.83 7.27
CA THR A 278 12.99 -40.09 8.00
C THR A 278 14.46 -40.36 8.38
N PRO A 279 14.81 -40.37 9.69
CA PRO A 279 16.10 -40.90 10.10
C PRO A 279 16.15 -42.40 9.74
N SER A 280 17.22 -42.82 9.06
CA SER A 280 17.50 -44.25 8.87
C SER A 280 17.52 -44.96 10.22
N PRO A 281 16.86 -46.12 10.38
CA PRO A 281 17.09 -46.95 11.55
C PRO A 281 18.54 -47.45 11.47
N SER A 282 19.37 -46.99 12.40
CA SER A 282 20.68 -47.57 12.64
C SER A 282 20.50 -49.03 13.05
N LEU A 283 21.02 -49.94 12.23
CA LEU A 283 21.35 -51.32 12.63
C LEU A 283 22.65 -51.32 13.44
#